data_AF-A0A7W2T9C6-F1
#
_entry.id   AF-A0A7W2T9C6-F1
#
_cell.length_a   1.000
_cell.length_b   1.000
_cell.length_c   1.000
_cell.angle_alpha   90.00
_cell.angle_beta   90.00
_cell.angle_gamma   90.00
#
_symmetry.space_group_name_H-M   'P 1'
#
loop_
_entity.id
_entity.type
_entity.pdbx_description
1 polymer ?
#
loop_
_entity_poly.entity_id
_entity_poly.type
_entity_poly.pdbx_seq_one_letter_code
_entity_poly.pdbx_strand_id
1 'polypeptide(L)'
;MSNSNTIQKKQVSVRLPVRDFECLVRESEIQGTTVAEIARQRIQQAEKQLEMKSLIASLLKHITKENFIVTSSIAGLDAQEKKAALKQAEDMLGRKL
;
A
#
# COMPACT_ATOMS: atom_id res chain seq x y z
N MET A 1 -7.13 -8.59 37.59
CA MET A 1 -8.20 -9.20 36.79
C MET A 1 -7.94 -8.83 35.34
N SER A 2 -7.52 -9.80 34.53
CA SER A 2 -7.04 -9.57 33.16
C SER A 2 -8.21 -9.68 32.19
N ASN A 3 -8.57 -8.57 31.54
CA ASN A 3 -9.58 -8.54 30.49
C ASN A 3 -9.08 -9.32 29.27
N SER A 4 -9.50 -10.58 29.16
CA SER A 4 -9.36 -11.39 27.96
C SER A 4 -10.26 -10.79 26.87
N ASN A 5 -9.67 -9.94 26.03
CA ASN A 5 -10.29 -9.42 24.82
C ASN A 5 -10.56 -10.61 23.88
N THR A 6 -11.75 -11.19 23.94
CA THR A 6 -12.15 -12.32 23.10
C THR A 6 -12.36 -11.81 21.68
N ILE A 7 -11.30 -11.85 20.87
CA ILE A 7 -11.38 -11.60 19.43
C ILE A 7 -12.35 -12.63 18.86
N GLN A 8 -13.57 -12.20 18.53
CA GLN A 8 -14.59 -13.05 17.92
C GLN A 8 -14.08 -13.51 16.56
N LYS A 9 -13.70 -14.79 16.46
CA LYS A 9 -13.26 -15.39 15.21
C LYS A 9 -14.47 -15.59 14.31
N LYS A 10 -14.54 -14.84 13.21
CA LYS A 10 -15.57 -15.02 12.18
C LYS A 10 -15.11 -16.12 11.21
N GLN A 11 -15.91 -17.17 11.08
CA GLN A 11 -15.68 -18.19 10.06
C GLN A 11 -16.12 -17.64 8.70
N VAL A 12 -15.23 -17.72 7.71
CA VAL A 12 -15.48 -17.28 6.34
C VAL A 12 -15.17 -18.44 5.41
N SER A 13 -16.10 -18.75 4.51
CA SER A 13 -15.88 -19.69 3.40
C SER A 13 -15.77 -18.90 2.10
N VAL A 14 -14.80 -19.29 1.26
CA VAL A 14 -14.51 -18.62 -0.01
C VAL A 14 -14.42 -19.68 -1.09
N ARG A 15 -14.99 -19.39 -2.27
CA ARG A 15 -14.81 -20.23 -3.45
C ARG A 15 -13.61 -19.71 -4.24
N LEU A 16 -12.68 -20.61 -4.54
CA LEU A 16 -11.48 -20.34 -5.29
C LEU A 16 -11.45 -21.22 -6.54
N PRO A 17 -10.81 -20.78 -7.64
CA PRO A 17 -10.47 -21.66 -8.74
C PRO A 17 -9.68 -22.87 -8.25
N VAL A 18 -9.90 -24.04 -8.86
CA VAL A 18 -9.30 -25.31 -8.42
C VAL A 18 -7.76 -25.22 -8.36
N ARG A 19 -7.14 -24.59 -9.36
CA ARG A 19 -5.68 -24.40 -9.41
C ARG A 19 -5.15 -23.61 -8.21
N ASP A 20 -5.84 -22.55 -7.81
CA ASP A 20 -5.41 -21.70 -6.70
C ASP A 20 -5.56 -22.44 -5.37
N PHE A 21 -6.60 -23.27 -5.24
CA PHE A 21 -6.78 -24.13 -4.09
C PHE A 21 -5.67 -25.19 -4.00
N GLU A 22 -5.34 -25.86 -5.09
CA GLU A 22 -4.23 -26.85 -5.13
C GLU A 22 -2.89 -26.23 -4.72
N CYS A 23 -2.60 -25.00 -5.16
CA CYS A 23 -1.41 -24.27 -4.74
C CYS A 23 -1.39 -24.03 -3.21
N LEU A 24 -2.53 -23.63 -2.63
CA LEU A 24 -2.63 -23.41 -1.18
C LEU A 24 -2.49 -24.73 -0.39
N VAL A 25 -3.06 -25.82 -0.89
CA VAL A 25 -2.92 -27.16 -0.28
C VAL A 25 -1.45 -27.57 -0.28
N ARG A 26 -0.78 -27.48 -1.43
CA ARG A 26 0.64 -27.83 -1.56
C ARG A 26 1.53 -27.00 -0.61
N GLU A 27 1.29 -25.70 -0.50
CA GLU A 27 2.03 -24.86 0.45
C GLU A 27 1.75 -25.23 1.90
N SER A 28 0.51 -25.58 2.23
CA SER A 28 0.15 -26.03 3.57
C SER A 28 0.86 -27.33 3.94
N GLU A 29 1.01 -28.25 3.00
CA GLU A 29 1.77 -29.50 3.17
C GLU A 29 3.26 -29.22 3.38
N ILE A 30 3.86 -28.34 2.56
CA ILE A 30 5.28 -27.97 2.68
C ILE A 30 5.59 -27.35 4.04
N GLN A 31 4.71 -26.50 4.55
CA GLN A 31 4.91 -25.79 5.82
C GLN A 31 4.39 -26.59 7.03
N GLY A 32 3.73 -27.73 6.82
CA GLY A 32 3.12 -28.52 7.90
C GLY A 32 2.00 -27.77 8.63
N THR A 33 1.24 -26.92 7.93
CA THR A 33 0.16 -26.11 8.50
C THR A 33 -1.18 -26.35 7.81
N THR A 34 -2.22 -25.64 8.21
CA THR A 34 -3.54 -25.74 7.58
C THR A 34 -3.68 -24.76 6.41
N VAL A 35 -4.45 -25.13 5.39
CA VAL A 35 -4.80 -24.25 4.26
C VAL A 35 -5.37 -22.89 4.73
N ALA A 36 -6.18 -22.91 5.79
CA ALA A 36 -6.74 -21.70 6.38
C ALA A 36 -5.67 -20.77 6.97
N GLU A 37 -4.59 -21.33 7.53
CA GLU A 37 -3.49 -20.54 8.07
C GLU A 37 -2.66 -19.90 6.97
N ILE A 38 -2.35 -20.65 5.91
CA ILE A 38 -1.67 -20.11 4.71
C ILE A 38 -2.49 -18.98 4.09
N ALA A 39 -3.81 -19.16 3.97
CA ALA A 39 -4.71 -18.13 3.46
C ALA A 39 -4.68 -16.86 4.33
N ARG A 40 -4.69 -17.00 5.67
CA ARG A 40 -4.56 -15.86 6.59
C ARG A 40 -3.23 -15.13 6.40
N GLN A 41 -2.13 -15.86 6.30
CA GLN A 41 -0.81 -15.26 6.09
C GLN A 41 -0.75 -14.48 4.78
N ARG A 42 -1.26 -15.03 3.69
CA ARG A 42 -1.31 -14.35 2.38
C ARG A 42 -2.16 -13.10 2.41
N ILE A 43 -3.31 -13.12 3.10
CA ILE A 43 -4.15 -11.92 3.27
C ILE A 43 -3.37 -10.84 4.03
N GLN A 44 -2.75 -11.19 5.17
CA GLN A 44 -1.94 -10.24 5.94
C GLN A 44 -0.75 -9.68 5.14
N GLN A 45 -0.12 -10.51 4.29
CA GLN A 45 0.94 -10.06 3.41
C GLN A 45 0.42 -9.07 2.36
N ALA A 46 -0.75 -9.35 1.76
CA ALA A 46 -1.37 -8.44 0.80
C ALA A 46 -1.76 -7.10 1.44
N GLU A 47 -2.29 -7.11 2.66
CA GLU A 47 -2.59 -5.90 3.44
C GLU A 47 -1.31 -5.09 3.69
N LYS A 48 -0.24 -5.73 4.15
CA LYS A 48 1.06 -5.07 4.34
C LYS A 48 1.62 -4.49 3.04
N GLN A 49 1.46 -5.19 1.91
CA GLN A 49 1.89 -4.67 0.61
C GLN A 49 1.09 -3.42 0.20
N LEU A 50 -0.21 -3.38 0.50
CA LEU A 50 -1.05 -2.22 0.26
C LEU A 50 -0.58 -1.02 1.10
N GLU A 51 -0.35 -1.23 2.40
CA GLU A 51 0.17 -0.22 3.31
C GLU A 51 1.53 0.32 2.84
N MET A 52 2.43 -0.58 2.43
CA MET A 52 3.74 -0.20 1.91
C MET A 52 3.65 0.63 0.63
N LYS A 53 2.75 0.29 -0.29
CA LYS A 53 2.49 1.10 -1.49
C LYS A 53 1.98 2.50 -1.14
N SER A 54 1.10 2.61 -0.14
CA SER A 54 0.61 3.89 0.37
C SER A 54 1.74 4.74 0.94
N LEU A 55 2.61 4.15 1.76
CA LEU A 55 3.78 4.83 2.34
C LEU A 55 4.74 5.32 1.25
N ILE A 56 5.04 4.49 0.25
CA ILE A 56 5.89 4.87 -0.89
C ILE A 56 5.28 6.05 -1.65
N ALA A 57 3.97 6.02 -1.93
CA ALA A 57 3.29 7.12 -2.62
C ALA A 57 3.35 8.43 -1.81
N SER A 58 3.21 8.35 -0.49
CA SER A 58 3.33 9.48 0.42
C SER A 58 4.75 10.06 0.44
N LEU A 59 5.76 9.20 0.57
CA LEU A 59 7.17 9.61 0.53
C LEU A 59 7.53 10.26 -0.80
N LEU A 60 7.08 9.69 -1.92
CA LEU A 60 7.31 10.25 -3.24
C LEU A 60 6.65 11.63 -3.36
N LYS A 61 5.42 11.80 -2.89
CA LYS A 61 4.76 13.11 -2.84
C LYS A 61 5.55 14.12 -2.01
N HIS A 62 6.09 13.70 -0.87
CA HIS A 62 6.90 14.56 0.00
C HIS A 62 8.20 14.99 -0.69
N ILE A 63 8.93 14.04 -1.28
CA ILE A 63 10.18 14.32 -2.01
C ILE A 63 9.92 15.26 -3.19
N THR A 64 8.87 15.02 -3.99
CA THR A 64 8.54 15.91 -5.12
C THR A 64 8.22 17.31 -4.64
N LYS A 65 7.49 17.46 -3.53
CA LYS A 65 7.14 18.76 -2.96
C LYS A 65 8.38 19.49 -2.43
N GLU A 66 9.22 18.83 -1.66
CA GLU A 66 10.45 19.42 -1.11
C GLU A 66 11.43 19.80 -2.23
N ASN A 67 11.64 18.92 -3.21
CA ASN A 67 12.48 19.23 -4.38
C ASN A 67 11.94 20.43 -5.16
N PHE A 68 10.61 20.52 -5.35
CA PHE A 68 9.99 21.68 -5.98
C PHE A 68 10.20 22.95 -5.16
N ILE A 69 10.05 22.89 -3.83
CA ILE A 69 10.26 24.03 -2.94
C ILE A 69 11.72 24.50 -3.01
N VAL A 70 12.68 23.59 -2.95
CA VAL A 70 14.12 23.89 -3.02
C VAL A 70 14.48 24.49 -4.38
N THR A 71 14.09 23.83 -5.48
CA THR A 71 14.39 24.32 -6.84
C THR A 71 13.71 25.66 -7.14
N SER A 72 12.45 25.86 -6.74
CA SER A 72 11.76 27.14 -6.91
C SER A 72 12.37 28.27 -6.08
N SER A 73 12.88 27.96 -4.88
CA SER A 73 13.56 28.94 -4.03
C SER A 73 14.94 29.32 -4.58
N ILE A 74 15.69 28.36 -5.13
CA ILE A 74 16.99 28.61 -5.77
C ILE A 74 16.82 29.39 -7.08
N ALA A 75 15.77 29.10 -7.84
CA ALA A 75 15.46 29.80 -9.09
C ALA A 75 14.91 31.23 -8.88
N GLY A 76 14.63 31.63 -7.63
CA GLY A 76 14.15 32.98 -7.31
C GLY A 76 12.76 33.31 -7.85
N LEU A 77 11.90 32.28 -8.03
CA LEU A 77 10.56 32.44 -8.61
C LEU A 77 9.65 33.26 -7.68
N ASP A 78 8.92 34.22 -8.26
CA ASP A 78 7.91 34.99 -7.54
C ASP A 78 6.69 34.11 -7.17
N ALA A 79 5.89 34.53 -6.19
CA ALA A 79 4.79 33.73 -5.63
C ALA A 79 3.73 33.34 -6.68
N GLN A 80 3.54 34.15 -7.74
CA GLN A 80 2.67 33.81 -8.87
C GLN A 80 3.30 32.76 -9.81
N GLU A 81 4.59 32.90 -10.12
CA GLU A 81 5.31 31.97 -11.01
C GLU A 81 5.48 30.60 -10.36
N LYS A 82 5.72 30.57 -9.05
CA LYS A 82 5.77 29.34 -8.26
C LYS A 82 4.44 28.56 -8.33
N LYS A 83 3.29 29.23 -8.27
CA LYS A 83 1.98 28.58 -8.42
C LYS A 83 1.74 28.04 -9.83
N ALA A 84 2.16 28.78 -10.86
CA ALA A 84 2.04 28.35 -12.25
C ALA A 84 2.93 27.12 -12.56
N ALA A 85 4.17 27.12 -12.08
CA ALA A 85 5.11 26.02 -12.24
C ALA A 85 4.67 24.76 -11.49
N LEU A 86 4.07 24.90 -10.29
CA LEU A 86 3.54 23.79 -9.52
C LEU A 86 2.37 23.12 -10.27
N LYS A 87 1.47 23.93 -10.84
CA LYS A 87 0.32 23.45 -11.63
C LYS A 87 0.77 22.73 -12.91
N GLN A 88 1.76 23.28 -13.62
CA GLN A 88 2.36 22.60 -14.79
C GLN A 88 3.06 21.29 -14.41
N ALA A 89 3.78 21.25 -13.28
CA ALA A 89 4.45 20.04 -12.82
C ALA A 89 3.43 18.95 -12.43
N GLU A 90 2.31 19.32 -11.78
CA GLU A 90 1.22 18.40 -11.46
C GLU A 90 0.53 17.84 -12.71
N ASP A 91 0.27 18.69 -13.72
CA ASP A 91 -0.30 18.28 -15.01
C ASP A 91 0.65 17.35 -15.79
N MET A 92 1.96 17.64 -15.81
CA MET A 92 2.98 16.80 -16.49
C MET A 92 3.20 15.46 -15.78
N LEU A 93 3.08 15.41 -14.44
CA LEU A 93 3.18 14.17 -13.66
C LEU A 93 1.94 13.27 -13.82
N GLY A 94 0.95 13.66 -14.65
CA GLY A 94 -0.27 12.90 -14.85
C GLY A 94 -1.12 12.78 -13.60
N ARG A 95 -0.85 13.59 -12.56
CA ARG A 95 -1.67 13.66 -11.35
C ARG A 95 -2.87 14.56 -11.63
N LYS A 96 -3.77 14.10 -12.51
CA LYS A 96 -5.17 14.52 -12.42
C LYS A 96 -5.74 13.90 -11.16
N LEU A 97 -5.88 14.71 -10.11
CA LEU A 97 -6.86 14.48 -9.06
C LEU A 97 -8.26 14.50 -9.67
#